data_AF-A0A5S3YSK6-F1
#
_entry.id   AF-A0A5S3YSK6-F1
#
_cell.length_a   1.000
_cell.length_b   1.000
_cell.length_c   1.000
_cell.angle_alpha   90.00
_cell.angle_beta   90.00
_cell.angle_gamma   90.00
#
_symmetry.space_group_name_H-M   'P 1'
#
loop_
_entity.id
_entity.type
_entity.pdbx_description
1 polymer ?
#
loop_
_entity_poly.entity_id
_entity_poly.type
_entity_poly.pdbx_seq_one_letter_code
_entity_poly.pdbx_strand_id
1 'polypeptide(L)'
;MKKHCLILLFILLTGCSTKFAYKNADWLAYWYVDDYVSLNDAQEDLLDEHLKAWLDWHKKSELPTYIAHLKQIRKDIEQGNITPARIAYHNDKVIAHWHSVRTEVVPDLVALAPNLSEKQVNTLFVELAEQEKEKQEKREKLSDEKRQKRWFTRTDKSLENWLGDITLSQHKMVKSLYLAQSPTSHLWSDYRARYQASLKTVLLNIVSEGKGKDKLKFLLLNPESFRSDELNKLNEQNRQSYHDFLYGVFLSLTEKQKQHFLSEIDDLIDDISELSQ
;
A
#
# COMPACT_ATOMS: atom_id res chain seq x y z
N MET A 1 4.35 -4.85 -14.71
CA MET A 1 4.47 -3.95 -13.54
C MET A 1 3.14 -3.84 -12.76
N LYS A 2 2.48 -4.96 -12.46
CA LYS A 2 1.13 -4.98 -11.84
C LYS A 2 1.02 -5.87 -10.59
N LYS A 3 2.13 -6.27 -9.95
CA LYS A 3 2.11 -7.34 -8.93
C LYS A 3 2.58 -6.95 -7.51
N HIS A 4 2.76 -5.66 -7.20
CA HIS A 4 3.29 -5.26 -5.87
C HIS A 4 2.40 -4.30 -5.09
N CYS A 5 1.10 -4.41 -5.31
CA CYS A 5 0.13 -3.66 -4.56
C CYS A 5 -1.09 -4.52 -4.27
N LEU A 6 -1.00 -5.87 -4.25
CA LEU A 6 -2.20 -6.73 -4.25
C LEU A 6 -3.17 -6.38 -3.11
N ILE A 7 -2.70 -6.16 -1.88
CA ILE A 7 -3.56 -5.83 -0.74
C ILE A 7 -4.20 -4.42 -0.83
N LEU A 8 -3.56 -3.44 -1.49
CA LEU A 8 -4.12 -2.09 -1.70
C LEU A 8 -4.80 -1.91 -3.09
N LEU A 9 -4.50 -2.80 -4.04
CA LEU A 9 -5.04 -2.86 -5.41
C LEU A 9 -6.38 -3.61 -5.42
N PHE A 10 -6.63 -4.49 -4.44
CA PHE A 10 -7.95 -5.07 -4.24
C PHE A 10 -9.02 -4.05 -3.86
N ILE A 11 -8.62 -2.86 -3.40
CA ILE A 11 -9.50 -1.77 -3.01
C ILE A 11 -9.70 -0.77 -4.18
N LEU A 12 -8.95 -0.87 -5.28
CA LEU A 12 -8.96 0.13 -6.37
C LEU A 12 -9.31 -0.44 -7.74
N LEU A 13 -9.83 -1.66 -7.80
CA LEU A 13 -10.28 -2.28 -9.04
C LEU A 13 -11.78 -2.55 -8.92
N THR A 14 -12.58 -1.51 -9.17
CA THR A 14 -14.01 -1.69 -9.37
C THR A 14 -14.22 -2.57 -10.61
N GLY A 15 -14.76 -3.77 -10.39
CA GLY A 15 -14.91 -4.82 -11.40
C GLY A 15 -14.75 -6.23 -10.84
N CYS A 16 -15.43 -7.22 -11.44
CA CYS A 16 -15.49 -8.62 -10.99
C CYS A 16 -14.15 -9.29 -10.60
N SER A 17 -13.00 -8.74 -11.02
CA SER A 17 -11.67 -9.23 -10.68
C SER A 17 -11.26 -9.01 -9.23
N THR A 18 -11.78 -8.00 -8.51
CA THR A 18 -11.48 -7.79 -7.08
C THR A 18 -12.24 -8.73 -6.19
N LYS A 19 -13.52 -8.91 -6.43
CA LYS A 19 -14.32 -9.93 -5.75
C LYS A 19 -13.75 -11.32 -5.99
N PHE A 20 -13.37 -11.63 -7.23
CA PHE A 20 -12.67 -12.88 -7.53
C PHE A 20 -11.37 -12.99 -6.75
N ALA A 21 -10.51 -11.98 -6.81
CA ALA A 21 -9.20 -12.09 -6.20
C ALA A 21 -9.21 -12.00 -4.67
N TYR A 22 -10.20 -11.34 -4.07
CA TYR A 22 -10.43 -11.36 -2.63
C TYR A 22 -10.98 -12.71 -2.16
N LYS A 23 -11.92 -13.30 -2.92
CA LYS A 23 -12.43 -14.66 -2.66
C LYS A 23 -11.39 -15.76 -2.84
N ASN A 24 -10.38 -15.51 -3.68
CA ASN A 24 -9.26 -16.42 -3.93
C ASN A 24 -7.95 -15.84 -3.34
N ALA A 25 -8.05 -15.02 -2.30
CA ALA A 25 -6.89 -14.36 -1.70
C ALA A 25 -5.95 -15.36 -1.02
N ASP A 26 -6.50 -16.47 -0.53
CA ASP A 26 -5.80 -17.66 -0.08
C ASP A 26 -4.86 -18.22 -1.16
N TRP A 27 -5.43 -18.58 -2.30
CA TRP A 27 -4.70 -19.11 -3.43
C TRP A 27 -3.69 -18.11 -4.02
N LEU A 28 -4.06 -16.82 -4.08
CA LEU A 28 -3.15 -15.78 -4.58
C LEU A 28 -2.00 -15.47 -3.62
N ALA A 29 -2.23 -15.58 -2.31
CA ALA A 29 -1.17 -15.43 -1.32
C ALA A 29 -0.18 -16.58 -1.41
N TYR A 30 -0.65 -17.82 -1.62
CA TYR A 30 0.21 -18.97 -1.86
C TYR A 30 1.15 -18.73 -3.05
N TRP A 31 0.59 -18.35 -4.21
CA TRP A 31 1.40 -18.00 -5.40
C TRP A 31 2.38 -16.87 -5.13
N TYR A 32 2.00 -15.89 -4.31
CA TYR A 32 2.89 -14.79 -3.96
C TYR A 32 4.00 -15.21 -3.00
N VAL A 33 3.73 -16.12 -2.06
CA VAL A 33 4.74 -16.60 -1.10
C VAL A 33 5.70 -17.58 -1.78
N ASP A 34 5.21 -18.45 -2.67
CA ASP A 34 6.01 -19.40 -3.44
C ASP A 34 7.06 -18.72 -4.33
N ASP A 35 6.76 -17.50 -4.83
CA ASP A 35 7.72 -16.64 -5.55
C ASP A 35 8.96 -16.26 -4.69
N TYR A 36 8.96 -16.46 -3.36
CA TYR A 36 10.07 -16.13 -2.47
C TYR A 36 10.54 -17.28 -1.58
N VAL A 37 9.63 -18.16 -1.15
CA VAL A 37 9.93 -19.26 -0.24
C VAL A 37 9.12 -20.49 -0.64
N SER A 38 9.81 -21.57 -0.97
CA SER A 38 9.18 -22.88 -1.11
C SER A 38 8.80 -23.41 0.26
N LEU A 39 7.51 -23.44 0.55
CA LEU A 39 6.95 -24.03 1.77
C LEU A 39 6.87 -25.56 1.61
N ASN A 40 6.76 -26.28 2.73
CA ASN A 40 6.37 -27.69 2.73
C ASN A 40 4.90 -27.81 3.15
N ASP A 41 4.28 -28.97 2.90
CA ASP A 41 2.86 -29.23 3.16
C ASP A 41 2.40 -28.76 4.56
N ALA A 42 3.19 -29.00 5.62
CA ALA A 42 2.83 -28.59 6.97
C ALA A 42 2.92 -27.06 7.19
N GLN A 43 3.84 -26.37 6.50
CA GLN A 43 3.92 -24.91 6.52
C GLN A 43 2.80 -24.26 5.69
N GLU A 44 2.39 -24.92 4.61
CA GLU A 44 1.26 -24.50 3.77
C GLU A 44 -0.05 -24.60 4.54
N ASP A 45 -0.31 -25.74 5.19
CA ASP A 45 -1.49 -25.94 6.04
C ASP A 45 -1.59 -24.86 7.13
N LEU A 46 -0.47 -24.51 7.78
CA LEU A 46 -0.41 -23.45 8.79
C LEU A 46 -0.70 -22.07 8.18
N LEU A 47 -0.14 -21.77 7.00
CA LEU A 47 -0.38 -20.51 6.32
C LEU A 47 -1.86 -20.36 5.94
N ASP A 48 -2.48 -21.43 5.46
CA ASP A 48 -3.89 -21.45 5.06
C ASP A 48 -4.83 -21.20 6.25
N GLU A 49 -4.56 -21.80 7.40
CA GLU A 49 -5.33 -21.56 8.64
C GLU A 49 -5.27 -20.08 9.05
N HIS A 50 -4.07 -19.52 9.12
CA HIS A 50 -3.87 -18.12 9.49
C HIS A 50 -4.47 -17.16 8.47
N LEU A 51 -4.32 -17.43 7.18
CA LEU A 51 -4.84 -16.57 6.12
C LEU A 51 -6.36 -16.53 6.11
N LYS A 52 -7.00 -17.68 6.35
CA LYS A 52 -8.46 -17.74 6.54
C LYS A 52 -8.89 -16.89 7.74
N ALA A 53 -8.19 -16.99 8.86
CA ALA A 53 -8.48 -16.19 10.05
C ALA A 53 -8.31 -14.68 9.80
N TRP A 54 -7.22 -14.27 9.14
CA TRP A 54 -6.97 -12.86 8.80
C TRP A 54 -7.99 -12.30 7.81
N LEU A 55 -8.39 -13.08 6.79
CA LEU A 55 -9.40 -12.67 5.83
C LEU A 55 -10.78 -12.53 6.48
N ASP A 56 -11.14 -13.47 7.36
CA ASP A 56 -12.39 -13.41 8.14
C ASP A 56 -12.41 -12.20 9.08
N TRP A 57 -11.31 -11.92 9.78
CA TRP A 57 -11.16 -10.74 10.61
C TRP A 57 -11.23 -9.46 9.77
N HIS A 58 -10.48 -9.37 8.68
CA HIS A 58 -10.46 -8.19 7.81
C HIS A 58 -11.85 -7.91 7.25
N LYS A 59 -12.57 -8.96 6.84
CA LYS A 59 -13.95 -8.89 6.37
C LYS A 59 -14.91 -8.37 7.44
N LYS A 60 -14.85 -8.92 8.65
CA LYS A 60 -15.82 -8.62 9.74
C LYS A 60 -15.50 -7.33 10.51
N SER A 61 -14.22 -6.95 10.56
CA SER A 61 -13.72 -5.86 11.40
C SER A 61 -13.22 -4.68 10.57
N GLU A 62 -12.28 -4.89 9.64
CA GLU A 62 -11.61 -3.78 8.93
C GLU A 62 -12.48 -3.18 7.81
N LEU A 63 -13.08 -4.00 6.96
CA LEU A 63 -13.90 -3.51 5.84
C LEU A 63 -15.05 -2.57 6.30
N PRO A 64 -15.80 -2.86 7.39
CA PRO A 64 -16.77 -1.92 7.93
C PRO A 64 -16.18 -0.56 8.34
N THR A 65 -14.95 -0.54 8.86
CA THR A 65 -14.28 0.73 9.21
C THR A 65 -13.85 1.51 7.97
N TYR A 66 -13.48 0.83 6.89
CA TYR A 66 -13.17 1.47 5.60
C TYR A 66 -14.42 2.10 5.01
N ILE A 67 -15.55 1.38 5.01
CA ILE A 67 -16.86 1.90 4.59
C ILE A 67 -17.25 3.13 5.41
N ALA A 68 -17.12 3.08 6.74
CA ALA A 68 -17.43 4.21 7.60
C ALA A 68 -16.55 5.44 7.29
N HIS A 69 -15.26 5.22 7.01
CA HIS A 69 -14.35 6.29 6.63
C HIS A 69 -14.67 6.88 5.25
N LEU A 70 -15.00 6.06 4.25
CA LEU A 70 -15.44 6.52 2.92
C LEU A 70 -16.73 7.33 3.01
N LYS A 71 -17.70 6.91 3.82
CA LYS A 71 -18.92 7.69 4.10
C LYS A 71 -18.61 9.05 4.73
N GLN A 72 -17.58 9.13 5.58
CA GLN A 72 -17.11 10.41 6.14
C GLN A 72 -16.50 11.31 5.06
N ILE A 73 -15.63 10.75 4.19
CA ILE A 73 -15.04 11.49 3.06
C ILE A 73 -16.14 12.01 2.13
N ARG A 74 -17.09 11.16 1.75
CA ARG A 74 -18.25 11.51 0.91
C ARG A 74 -19.03 12.68 1.49
N LYS A 75 -19.36 12.62 2.79
CA LYS A 75 -20.10 13.68 3.49
C LYS A 75 -19.33 15.01 3.48
N ASP A 76 -18.02 14.97 3.72
CA ASP A 76 -17.20 16.19 3.69
C ASP A 76 -17.19 16.84 2.29
N ILE A 77 -17.09 16.03 1.22
CA ILE A 77 -17.14 16.52 -0.16
C ILE A 77 -18.50 17.13 -0.47
N GLU A 78 -19.58 16.42 -0.14
CA GLU A 78 -20.97 16.86 -0.37
C GLU A 78 -21.24 18.21 0.29
N GLN A 79 -20.80 18.37 1.55
CA GLN A 79 -20.98 19.59 2.35
C GLN A 79 -19.99 20.72 2.02
N GLY A 80 -19.00 20.49 1.16
CA GLY A 80 -17.98 21.50 0.87
C GLY A 80 -16.94 21.68 1.98
N ASN A 81 -16.82 20.73 2.91
CA ASN A 81 -16.00 20.81 4.12
C ASN A 81 -14.55 20.31 3.93
N ILE A 82 -14.06 20.28 2.69
CA ILE A 82 -12.68 19.89 2.42
C ILE A 82 -11.75 21.07 2.66
N THR A 83 -10.81 20.89 3.59
CA THR A 83 -9.74 21.84 3.93
C THR A 83 -8.42 21.08 4.03
N PRO A 84 -7.26 21.75 4.01
CA PRO A 84 -5.96 21.07 4.20
C PRO A 84 -5.92 20.21 5.47
N ALA A 85 -6.50 20.68 6.58
CA ALA A 85 -6.58 19.94 7.82
C ALA A 85 -7.49 18.69 7.72
N ARG A 86 -8.61 18.77 6.98
CA ARG A 86 -9.48 17.61 6.74
C ARG A 86 -8.82 16.58 5.81
N ILE A 87 -8.05 17.02 4.81
CA ILE A 87 -7.26 16.13 3.96
C ILE A 87 -6.21 15.40 4.80
N ALA A 88 -5.48 16.11 5.66
CA ALA A 88 -4.52 15.49 6.58
C ALA A 88 -5.19 14.47 7.52
N TYR A 89 -6.35 14.82 8.11
CA TYR A 89 -7.14 13.91 8.93
C TYR A 89 -7.49 12.61 8.18
N HIS A 90 -7.95 12.70 6.93
CA HIS A 90 -8.26 11.51 6.13
C HIS A 90 -7.01 10.71 5.76
N ASN A 91 -5.88 11.38 5.49
CA ASN A 91 -4.60 10.71 5.25
C ASN A 91 -4.14 9.92 6.49
N ASP A 92 -4.21 10.51 7.68
CA ASP A 92 -3.85 9.86 8.93
C ASP A 92 -4.77 8.65 9.23
N LYS A 93 -6.06 8.74 8.89
CA LYS A 93 -6.99 7.60 9.00
C LYS A 93 -6.63 6.45 8.06
N VAL A 94 -6.20 6.73 6.83
CA VAL A 94 -5.70 5.68 5.91
C VAL A 94 -4.44 5.02 6.49
N ILE A 95 -3.53 5.81 7.07
CA ILE A 95 -2.34 5.28 7.74
C ILE A 95 -2.74 4.39 8.93
N ALA A 96 -3.74 4.79 9.72
CA ALA A 96 -4.25 4.00 10.85
C ALA A 96 -4.83 2.66 10.43
N HIS A 97 -5.57 2.58 9.32
CA HIS A 97 -6.05 1.31 8.73
C HIS A 97 -4.90 0.34 8.43
N TRP A 98 -3.82 0.85 7.85
CA TRP A 98 -2.61 0.05 7.61
C TRP A 98 -1.93 -0.41 8.92
N HIS A 99 -1.95 0.41 9.98
CA HIS A 99 -1.45 -0.01 11.30
C HIS A 99 -2.34 -1.07 11.96
N SER A 100 -3.66 -1.03 11.77
CA SER A 100 -4.58 -2.03 12.29
C SER A 100 -4.28 -3.42 11.72
N VAL A 101 -4.22 -3.52 10.38
CA VAL A 101 -3.87 -4.77 9.67
C VAL A 101 -2.52 -5.32 10.13
N ARG A 102 -1.50 -4.46 10.28
CA ARG A 102 -0.20 -4.89 10.82
C ARG A 102 -0.31 -5.42 12.24
N THR A 103 -1.07 -4.75 13.10
CA THR A 103 -1.21 -5.14 14.51
C THR A 103 -1.87 -6.51 14.64
N GLU A 104 -2.83 -6.82 13.77
CA GLU A 104 -3.50 -8.14 13.73
C GLU A 104 -2.58 -9.26 13.22
N VAL A 105 -1.87 -9.02 12.12
CA VAL A 105 -1.13 -10.10 11.42
C VAL A 105 0.23 -10.42 12.08
N VAL A 106 0.89 -9.43 12.69
CA VAL A 106 2.27 -9.60 13.18
C VAL A 106 2.44 -10.67 14.26
N PRO A 107 1.57 -10.79 15.28
CA PRO A 107 1.71 -11.84 16.30
C PRO A 107 1.84 -13.25 15.71
N ASP A 108 1.01 -13.55 14.71
CA ASP A 108 1.00 -14.83 14.02
C ASP A 108 2.25 -15.03 13.16
N LEU A 109 2.70 -14.00 12.42
CA LEU A 109 3.96 -14.07 11.67
C LEU A 109 5.16 -14.34 12.59
N VAL A 110 5.16 -13.77 13.79
CA VAL A 110 6.22 -14.01 14.81
C VAL A 110 6.13 -15.43 15.37
N ALA A 111 4.92 -15.98 15.51
CA ALA A 111 4.69 -17.34 15.95
C ALA A 111 5.12 -18.37 14.90
N LEU A 112 4.93 -18.06 13.60
CA LEU A 112 5.30 -18.90 12.46
C LEU A 112 6.78 -18.86 12.11
N ALA A 113 7.50 -17.77 12.43
CA ALA A 113 8.90 -17.59 12.07
C ALA A 113 9.85 -18.77 12.42
N PRO A 114 9.73 -19.46 13.58
CA PRO A 114 10.56 -20.62 13.90
C PRO A 114 10.33 -21.84 13.02
N ASN A 115 9.21 -21.91 12.30
CA ASN A 115 8.92 -23.03 11.40
C ASN A 115 9.74 -22.94 10.10
N LEU A 116 10.37 -21.81 9.81
CA LEU A 116 11.26 -21.66 8.65
C LEU A 116 12.59 -22.37 8.89
N SER A 117 13.20 -22.84 7.81
CA SER A 117 14.60 -23.28 7.83
C SER A 117 15.57 -22.13 7.49
N GLU A 118 16.83 -22.24 7.89
CA GLU A 118 17.88 -21.31 7.45
C GLU A 118 17.96 -21.20 5.92
N LYS A 119 17.74 -22.32 5.21
CA LYS A 119 17.70 -22.32 3.74
C LYS A 119 16.57 -21.45 3.22
N GLN A 120 15.35 -21.62 3.74
CA GLN A 120 14.18 -20.82 3.37
C GLN A 120 14.40 -19.32 3.66
N VAL A 121 14.96 -18.99 4.83
CA VAL A 121 15.31 -17.59 5.16
C VAL A 121 16.32 -17.04 4.15
N ASN A 122 17.37 -17.79 3.81
CA ASN A 122 18.34 -17.31 2.83
C ASN A 122 17.75 -17.14 1.43
N THR A 123 16.94 -18.08 0.94
CA THR A 123 16.25 -17.98 -0.35
C THR A 123 15.35 -16.75 -0.41
N LEU A 124 14.53 -16.51 0.61
CA LEU A 124 13.66 -15.31 0.71
C LEU A 124 14.42 -14.02 0.41
N PHE A 125 15.56 -13.82 1.09
CA PHE A 125 16.32 -12.58 0.94
C PHE A 125 17.17 -12.52 -0.32
N VAL A 126 17.50 -13.65 -0.95
CA VAL A 126 18.09 -13.67 -2.30
C VAL A 126 17.06 -13.21 -3.33
N GLU A 127 15.85 -13.76 -3.30
CA GLU A 127 14.77 -13.39 -4.23
C GLU A 127 14.36 -11.91 -4.07
N LEU A 128 14.25 -11.43 -2.83
CA LEU A 128 13.98 -10.02 -2.56
C LEU A 128 15.07 -9.09 -3.12
N ALA A 129 16.35 -9.49 -3.01
CA ALA A 129 17.47 -8.71 -3.53
C ALA A 129 17.48 -8.68 -5.07
N GLU A 130 17.25 -9.82 -5.72
CA GLU A 130 17.21 -9.88 -7.18
C GLU A 130 16.05 -9.04 -7.75
N GLN A 131 14.87 -9.10 -7.13
CA GLN A 131 13.75 -8.24 -7.54
C GLN A 131 14.03 -6.75 -7.38
N GLU A 132 14.73 -6.32 -6.31
CA GLU A 132 15.09 -4.91 -6.16
C GLU A 132 16.11 -4.50 -7.24
N LYS A 133 17.09 -5.34 -7.53
CA LYS A 133 18.08 -5.12 -8.59
C LYS A 133 17.40 -4.99 -9.95
N GLU A 134 16.48 -5.89 -10.31
CA GLU A 134 15.72 -5.77 -11.56
C GLU A 134 14.93 -4.45 -11.63
N LYS A 135 14.29 -4.06 -10.52
CA LYS A 135 13.54 -2.79 -10.44
C LYS A 135 14.48 -1.61 -10.63
N GLN A 136 15.67 -1.65 -10.03
CA GLN A 136 16.70 -0.63 -10.18
C GLN A 136 17.16 -0.50 -11.64
N GLU A 137 17.52 -1.62 -12.29
CA GLU A 137 17.91 -1.61 -13.70
C GLU A 137 16.81 -1.07 -14.61
N LYS A 138 15.55 -1.46 -14.36
CA LYS A 138 14.39 -0.95 -15.11
C LYS A 138 14.19 0.56 -14.91
N ARG A 139 14.50 1.09 -13.71
CA ARG A 139 14.44 2.54 -13.43
C ARG A 139 15.57 3.29 -14.13
N GLU A 140 16.78 2.74 -14.13
CA GLU A 140 17.97 3.33 -14.75
C GLU A 140 17.87 3.38 -16.28
N LYS A 141 17.26 2.37 -16.90
CA LYS A 141 17.04 2.30 -18.36
C LYS A 141 16.06 3.35 -18.92
N LEU A 142 15.29 4.03 -18.07
CA LEU A 142 14.36 5.08 -18.51
C LEU A 142 15.07 6.44 -18.58
N SER A 143 14.85 7.21 -19.65
CA SER A 143 15.25 8.61 -19.66
C SER A 143 14.38 9.44 -18.72
N ASP A 144 14.88 10.58 -18.24
CA ASP A 144 14.11 11.51 -17.40
C ASP A 144 12.80 11.95 -18.07
N GLU A 145 12.85 12.22 -19.38
CA GLU A 145 11.67 12.57 -20.16
C GLU A 145 10.61 11.45 -20.16
N LYS A 146 11.04 10.19 -20.33
CA LYS A 146 10.12 9.04 -20.28
C LYS A 146 9.55 8.84 -18.88
N ARG A 147 10.34 9.06 -17.83
CA ARG A 147 9.87 9.00 -16.44
C ARG A 147 8.80 10.06 -16.18
N GLN A 148 9.09 11.31 -16.54
CA GLN A 148 8.17 12.43 -16.39
C GLN A 148 6.86 12.20 -17.14
N LYS A 149 6.94 11.82 -18.43
CA LYS A 149 5.74 11.54 -19.24
C LYS A 149 4.88 10.44 -18.62
N ARG A 150 5.49 9.35 -18.16
CA ARG A 150 4.78 8.26 -17.47
C ARG A 150 4.12 8.73 -16.17
N TRP A 151 4.79 9.58 -15.39
CA TRP A 151 4.24 10.13 -14.16
C TRP A 151 3.02 11.03 -14.45
N PHE A 152 3.10 11.91 -15.46
CA PHE A 152 1.97 12.75 -15.87
C PHE A 152 0.78 11.90 -16.33
N THR A 153 0.99 10.98 -17.28
CA THR A 153 -0.08 10.11 -17.77
C THR A 153 -0.73 9.30 -16.65
N ARG A 154 0.03 8.80 -15.68
CA ARG A 154 -0.52 8.06 -14.54
C ARG A 154 -1.35 8.95 -13.63
N THR A 155 -0.86 10.16 -13.36
CA THR A 155 -1.52 11.10 -12.43
C THR A 155 -2.77 11.70 -13.06
N ASP A 156 -2.70 12.14 -14.32
CA ASP A 156 -3.86 12.60 -15.09
C ASP A 156 -4.94 11.52 -15.13
N LYS A 157 -4.59 10.29 -15.54
CA LYS A 157 -5.54 9.17 -15.58
C LYS A 157 -6.14 8.86 -14.21
N SER A 158 -5.34 8.97 -13.14
CA SER A 158 -5.86 8.78 -11.78
C SER A 158 -6.89 9.84 -11.43
N LEU A 159 -6.67 11.11 -11.79
CA LEU A 159 -7.67 12.16 -11.58
C LEU A 159 -8.90 11.94 -12.46
N GLU A 160 -8.71 11.55 -13.72
CA GLU A 160 -9.81 11.29 -14.65
C GLU A 160 -10.73 10.16 -14.17
N ASN A 161 -10.18 9.10 -13.59
CA ASN A 161 -10.98 8.04 -13.00
C ASN A 161 -11.89 8.56 -11.87
N TRP A 162 -11.40 9.48 -11.05
CA TRP A 162 -12.15 10.00 -9.90
C TRP A 162 -13.07 11.18 -10.23
N LEU A 163 -12.78 11.95 -11.29
CA LEU A 163 -13.46 13.21 -11.58
C LEU A 163 -14.19 13.20 -12.93
N GLY A 164 -13.94 12.22 -13.79
CA GLY A 164 -14.27 12.29 -15.22
C GLY A 164 -13.31 13.22 -15.97
N ASP A 165 -13.79 13.88 -17.03
CA ASP A 165 -12.95 14.78 -17.85
C ASP A 165 -12.31 15.88 -16.98
N ILE A 166 -10.98 15.94 -16.97
CA ILE A 166 -10.23 16.96 -16.22
C ILE A 166 -9.96 18.21 -17.07
N THR A 167 -9.95 19.36 -16.41
CA THR A 167 -9.78 20.67 -17.06
C THR A 167 -8.31 20.97 -17.35
N LEU A 168 -8.07 21.94 -18.25
CA LEU A 168 -6.73 22.48 -18.50
C LEU A 168 -6.08 23.04 -17.22
N SER A 169 -6.88 23.53 -16.26
CA SER A 169 -6.37 24.00 -14.97
C SER A 169 -5.86 22.83 -14.12
N GLN A 170 -6.63 21.73 -14.04
CA GLN A 170 -6.24 20.53 -13.30
C GLN A 170 -4.99 19.87 -13.90
N HIS A 171 -4.85 19.81 -15.22
CA HIS A 171 -3.60 19.37 -15.86
C HIS A 171 -2.39 20.25 -15.49
N LYS A 172 -2.57 21.56 -15.34
CA LYS A 172 -1.50 22.45 -14.87
C LYS A 172 -1.15 22.18 -13.40
N MET A 173 -2.14 21.90 -12.56
CA MET A 173 -1.92 21.51 -11.16
C MET A 173 -1.10 20.22 -11.06
N VAL A 174 -1.35 19.23 -11.93
CA VAL A 174 -0.54 18.00 -12.01
C VAL A 174 0.92 18.32 -12.33
N LYS A 175 1.17 19.24 -13.28
CA LYS A 175 2.54 19.70 -13.59
C LYS A 175 3.20 20.40 -12.41
N SER A 176 2.47 21.27 -11.71
CA SER A 176 2.97 21.96 -10.51
C SER A 176 3.32 20.98 -9.40
N LEU A 177 2.48 19.96 -9.18
CA LEU A 177 2.74 18.90 -8.19
C LEU A 177 4.06 18.17 -8.48
N TYR A 178 4.32 17.82 -9.75
CA TYR A 178 5.58 17.16 -10.13
C TYR A 178 6.80 18.00 -9.77
N LEU A 179 6.75 19.31 -10.04
CA LEU A 179 7.86 20.23 -9.73
C LEU A 179 8.03 20.48 -8.23
N ALA A 180 6.95 20.38 -7.46
CA ALA A 180 6.95 20.56 -6.02
C ALA A 180 7.39 19.30 -5.24
N GLN A 181 7.53 18.15 -5.90
CA GLN A 181 7.94 16.90 -5.28
C GLN A 181 9.44 16.64 -5.45
N SER A 182 10.06 16.19 -4.37
CA SER A 182 11.45 15.74 -4.36
C SER A 182 11.54 14.25 -4.69
N PRO A 183 12.51 13.80 -5.51
CA PRO A 183 12.67 12.40 -5.85
C PRO A 183 13.20 11.60 -4.65
N THR A 184 12.43 10.62 -4.17
CA THR A 184 12.78 9.78 -3.00
C THR A 184 13.11 8.34 -3.35
N SER A 185 13.15 7.96 -4.63
CA SER A 185 13.26 6.55 -5.05
C SER A 185 14.53 5.85 -4.58
N HIS A 186 15.66 6.55 -4.55
CA HIS A 186 16.93 6.00 -4.08
C HIS A 186 16.90 5.79 -2.56
N LEU A 187 16.45 6.78 -1.78
CA LEU A 187 16.29 6.68 -0.33
C LEU A 187 15.35 5.54 0.08
N TRP A 188 14.27 5.33 -0.67
CA TRP A 188 13.37 4.20 -0.46
C TRP A 188 14.07 2.85 -0.72
N SER A 189 15.01 2.80 -1.65
CA SER A 189 15.82 1.61 -1.93
C SER A 189 16.83 1.35 -0.80
N ASP A 190 17.51 2.39 -0.32
CA ASP A 190 18.42 2.30 0.83
C ASP A 190 17.71 1.88 2.11
N TYR A 191 16.50 2.39 2.33
CA TYR A 191 15.62 1.95 3.41
C TYR A 191 15.31 0.45 3.30
N ARG A 192 14.86 -0.03 2.11
CA ARG A 192 14.52 -1.45 1.91
C ARG A 192 15.73 -2.35 2.16
N ALA A 193 16.92 -1.98 1.67
CA ALA A 193 18.14 -2.73 1.88
C ALA A 193 18.49 -2.87 3.38
N ARG A 194 18.47 -1.76 4.13
CA ARG A 194 18.75 -1.77 5.58
C ARG A 194 17.71 -2.58 6.36
N TYR A 195 16.43 -2.39 6.05
CA TYR A 195 15.33 -3.09 6.70
C TYR A 195 15.38 -4.59 6.44
N GLN A 196 15.58 -5.02 5.18
CA GLN A 196 15.69 -6.42 4.80
C GLN A 196 16.93 -7.09 5.42
N ALA A 197 18.07 -6.41 5.46
CA ALA A 197 19.26 -6.93 6.14
C ALA A 197 18.97 -7.20 7.64
N SER A 198 18.31 -6.27 8.33
CA SER A 198 17.93 -6.46 9.74
C SER A 198 16.91 -7.60 9.92
N LEU A 199 15.92 -7.71 9.04
CA LEU A 199 14.96 -8.81 9.08
C LEU A 199 15.65 -10.17 8.86
N LYS A 200 16.57 -10.26 7.90
CA LYS A 200 17.35 -11.47 7.64
C LYS A 200 18.12 -11.92 8.87
N THR A 201 18.86 -11.02 9.50
CA THR A 201 19.62 -11.34 10.71
C THR A 201 18.71 -11.86 11.83
N VAL A 202 17.57 -11.20 12.06
CA VAL A 202 16.64 -11.62 13.12
C VAL A 202 16.00 -12.96 12.81
N LEU A 203 15.58 -13.20 11.57
CA LEU A 203 15.00 -14.48 11.16
C LEU A 203 16.02 -15.62 11.26
N LEU A 204 17.28 -15.39 10.85
CA LEU A 204 18.36 -16.37 11.02
C LEU A 204 18.57 -16.72 12.50
N ASN A 205 18.61 -15.73 13.40
CA ASN A 205 18.74 -15.98 14.84
C ASN A 205 17.54 -16.74 15.43
N ILE A 206 16.33 -16.52 14.90
CA ILE A 206 15.15 -17.25 15.34
C ILE A 206 15.26 -18.72 14.95
N VAL A 207 15.63 -19.03 13.71
CA VAL A 207 15.67 -20.41 13.21
C VAL A 207 16.89 -21.18 13.73
N SER A 208 18.01 -20.51 14.02
CA SER A 208 19.24 -21.16 14.50
C SER A 208 19.34 -21.25 16.03
N GLU A 209 18.88 -20.22 16.76
CA GLU A 209 19.04 -20.13 18.23
C GLU A 209 17.71 -20.09 19.00
N GLY A 210 16.56 -19.99 18.31
CA GLY A 210 15.27 -19.79 18.96
C GLY A 210 15.08 -18.40 19.59
N LYS A 211 15.95 -17.43 19.28
CA LYS A 211 15.97 -16.08 19.88
C LYS A 211 15.56 -15.01 18.89
N GLY A 212 14.93 -13.94 19.38
CA GLY A 212 14.68 -12.73 18.59
C GLY A 212 13.22 -12.47 18.21
N LYS A 213 12.25 -13.23 18.74
CA LYS A 213 10.82 -13.00 18.51
C LYS A 213 10.36 -11.57 18.85
N ASP A 214 10.80 -11.02 19.97
CA ASP A 214 10.47 -9.62 20.34
C ASP A 214 11.07 -8.61 19.36
N LYS A 215 12.28 -8.87 18.87
CA LYS A 215 12.91 -8.03 17.87
C LYS A 215 12.17 -8.12 16.54
N LEU A 216 11.77 -9.32 16.11
CA LEU A 216 10.97 -9.51 14.89
C LEU A 216 9.63 -8.78 15.00
N LYS A 217 8.94 -8.93 16.14
CA LYS A 217 7.69 -8.22 16.41
C LYS A 217 7.87 -6.70 16.29
N PHE A 218 8.93 -6.16 16.91
CA PHE A 218 9.24 -4.74 16.81
C PHE A 218 9.49 -4.31 15.35
N LEU A 219 10.28 -5.07 14.58
CA LEU A 219 10.59 -4.76 13.18
C LEU A 219 9.34 -4.72 12.31
N LEU A 220 8.45 -5.72 12.43
CA LEU A 220 7.26 -5.82 11.60
C LEU A 220 6.19 -4.78 11.97
N LEU A 221 6.11 -4.38 13.25
CA LEU A 221 5.20 -3.31 13.69
C LEU A 221 5.73 -1.91 13.37
N ASN A 222 7.06 -1.72 13.36
CA ASN A 222 7.71 -0.41 13.22
C ASN A 222 8.73 -0.35 12.06
N PRO A 223 8.41 -0.81 10.84
CA PRO A 223 9.35 -0.77 9.72
C PRO A 223 9.81 0.66 9.41
N GLU A 224 8.97 1.66 9.66
CA GLU A 224 9.30 3.08 9.50
C GLU A 224 10.52 3.54 10.31
N SER A 225 10.87 2.86 11.40
CA SER A 225 12.04 3.19 12.23
C SER A 225 13.38 3.01 11.49
N PHE A 226 13.37 2.35 10.33
CA PHE A 226 14.56 2.15 9.48
C PHE A 226 14.72 3.22 8.41
N ARG A 227 13.75 4.14 8.24
CA ARG A 227 13.90 5.26 7.30
C ARG A 227 14.98 6.22 7.80
N SER A 228 15.72 6.83 6.88
CA SER A 228 16.64 7.92 7.26
C SER A 228 15.85 9.19 7.61
N ASP A 229 16.47 10.08 8.38
CA ASP A 229 15.89 11.40 8.68
C ASP A 229 15.60 12.19 7.40
N GLU A 230 16.48 12.07 6.40
CA GLU A 230 16.28 12.66 5.07
C GLU A 230 15.02 12.10 4.39
N LEU A 231 14.83 10.78 4.37
CA LEU A 231 13.64 10.16 3.78
C LEU A 231 12.37 10.60 4.51
N ASN A 232 12.40 10.67 5.85
CA ASN A 232 11.26 11.13 6.63
C ASN A 232 10.91 12.58 6.33
N LYS A 233 11.91 13.47 6.26
CA LYS A 233 11.73 14.88 5.89
C LYS A 233 11.15 15.04 4.49
N LEU A 234 11.71 14.36 3.49
CA LEU A 234 11.24 14.47 2.10
C LEU A 234 9.85 13.83 1.92
N ASN A 235 9.54 12.74 2.62
CA ASN A 235 8.20 12.17 2.61
C ASN A 235 7.18 13.15 3.18
N GLU A 236 7.51 13.85 4.28
CA GLU A 236 6.63 14.87 4.86
C GLU A 236 6.39 16.05 3.91
N GLN A 237 7.47 16.55 3.29
CA GLN A 237 7.36 17.62 2.29
C GLN A 237 6.51 17.21 1.09
N ASN A 238 6.76 16.01 0.53
CA ASN A 238 5.99 15.48 -0.60
C ASN A 238 4.52 15.23 -0.23
N ARG A 239 4.26 14.81 1.02
CA ARG A 239 2.90 14.65 1.56
C ARG A 239 2.18 15.99 1.60
N GLN A 240 2.82 17.03 2.12
CA GLN A 240 2.23 18.37 2.15
C GLN A 240 1.95 18.90 0.74
N SER A 241 2.90 18.79 -0.20
CA SER A 241 2.68 19.17 -1.61
C SER A 241 1.49 18.43 -2.23
N TYR A 242 1.27 17.16 -1.87
CA TYR A 242 0.13 16.39 -2.33
C TYR A 242 -1.19 16.83 -1.68
N HIS A 243 -1.19 17.18 -0.39
CA HIS A 243 -2.37 17.73 0.28
C HIS A 243 -2.81 19.06 -0.33
N ASP A 244 -1.86 19.95 -0.60
CA ASP A 244 -2.14 21.24 -1.24
C ASP A 244 -2.67 21.05 -2.66
N PHE A 245 -2.13 20.08 -3.39
CA PHE A 245 -2.65 19.68 -4.70
C PHE A 245 -4.09 19.17 -4.63
N LEU A 246 -4.41 18.25 -3.71
CA LEU A 246 -5.78 17.74 -3.53
C LEU A 246 -6.76 18.85 -3.17
N TYR A 247 -6.35 19.78 -2.30
CA TYR A 247 -7.16 20.94 -1.94
C TYR A 247 -7.41 21.86 -3.15
N GLY A 248 -6.36 22.15 -3.95
CA GLY A 248 -6.49 22.93 -5.17
C GLY A 248 -7.41 22.30 -6.20
N VAL A 249 -7.31 20.97 -6.38
CA VAL A 249 -8.22 20.20 -7.26
C VAL A 249 -9.66 20.26 -6.76
N PHE A 250 -9.87 20.12 -5.46
CA PHE A 250 -11.20 20.22 -4.85
C PHE A 250 -11.84 21.59 -5.10
N LEU A 251 -11.08 22.68 -4.90
CA LEU A 251 -11.57 24.04 -5.16
C LEU A 251 -11.87 24.30 -6.65
N SER A 252 -11.29 23.51 -7.56
CA SER A 252 -11.50 23.65 -9.00
C SER A 252 -12.57 22.72 -9.57
N LEU A 253 -13.27 21.94 -8.73
CA LEU A 253 -14.28 21.00 -9.20
C LEU A 253 -15.45 21.73 -9.85
N THR A 254 -15.85 21.25 -11.03
CA THR A 254 -17.18 21.57 -11.57
C THR A 254 -18.24 20.74 -10.86
N GLU A 255 -19.51 21.16 -10.93
CA GLU A 255 -20.60 20.37 -10.35
C GLU A 255 -20.66 18.94 -10.92
N LYS A 256 -20.44 18.79 -12.24
CA LYS A 256 -20.37 17.47 -12.89
C LYS A 256 -19.25 16.61 -12.30
N GLN A 257 -18.05 17.18 -12.10
CA GLN A 257 -16.92 16.46 -11.51
C GLN A 257 -17.18 16.10 -10.05
N LYS A 258 -17.82 16.98 -9.28
CA LYS A 258 -18.22 16.69 -7.89
C LYS A 258 -19.20 15.52 -7.81
N GLN A 259 -20.21 15.49 -8.68
CA GLN A 259 -21.17 14.38 -8.73
C GLN A 259 -20.51 13.07 -9.17
N HIS A 260 -19.62 13.11 -10.17
CA HIS A 260 -18.82 11.94 -10.58
C HIS A 260 -17.99 11.41 -9.41
N PHE A 261 -17.31 12.30 -8.69
CA PHE A 261 -16.49 11.91 -7.54
C PHE A 261 -17.31 11.26 -6.41
N LEU A 262 -18.49 11.81 -6.11
CA LEU A 262 -19.39 11.20 -5.14
C LEU A 262 -19.87 9.80 -5.61
N SER A 263 -20.16 9.64 -6.89
CA SER A 263 -20.54 8.34 -7.47
C SER A 263 -19.42 7.30 -7.35
N GLU A 264 -18.17 7.66 -7.68
CA GLU A 264 -17.04 6.73 -7.55
C GLU A 264 -16.78 6.31 -6.10
N ILE A 265 -17.05 7.20 -5.12
CA ILE A 265 -17.00 6.84 -3.70
C ILE A 265 -18.14 5.89 -3.32
N ASP A 266 -19.35 6.12 -3.83
CA ASP A 266 -20.51 5.26 -3.59
C ASP A 266 -20.28 3.86 -4.20
N ASP A 267 -19.78 3.78 -5.43
CA ASP A 267 -19.41 2.52 -6.10
C ASP A 267 -18.34 1.75 -5.29
N LEU A 268 -17.34 2.47 -4.76
CA LEU A 268 -16.32 1.85 -3.90
C LEU A 268 -16.90 1.36 -2.57
N ILE A 269 -17.84 2.10 -1.97
CA ILE A 269 -18.55 1.67 -0.75
C ILE A 269 -19.33 0.39 -1.02
N ASP A 270 -20.02 0.32 -2.16
CA ASP A 270 -20.82 -0.84 -2.55
C ASP A 270 -19.93 -2.06 -2.81
N ASP A 271 -18.84 -1.89 -3.56
CA ASP A 271 -17.86 -2.95 -3.81
C ASP A 271 -17.28 -3.52 -2.50
N ILE A 272 -16.88 -2.66 -1.56
CA ILE A 272 -16.36 -3.11 -0.26
C ILE A 272 -17.48 -3.76 0.58
N SER A 273 -18.71 -3.26 0.50
CA SER A 273 -19.86 -3.82 1.20
C SER A 273 -20.16 -5.24 0.71
N GLU A 274 -20.05 -5.51 -0.59
CA GLU A 274 -20.18 -6.85 -1.14
C GLU A 274 -19.09 -7.82 -0.68
N LEU A 275 -17.88 -7.32 -0.39
CA LEU A 275 -16.81 -8.13 0.19
C LEU A 275 -17.05 -8.45 1.67
N SER A 276 -17.78 -7.58 2.38
CA SER A 276 -18.10 -7.72 3.80
C SER A 276 -19.24 -8.72 4.10
N GLN A 277 -20.04 -9.08 3.08
CA GLN A 277 -21.13 -10.08 3.16
C GLN A 277 -20.61 -11.50 3.02
#